data_AF-A0A2N3XY73-F1
#
_entry.id   AF-A0A2N3XY73-F1
#
_cell.length_a   1.000
_cell.length_b   1.000
_cell.length_c   1.000
_cell.angle_alpha   90.00
_cell.angle_beta   90.00
_cell.angle_gamma   90.00
#
_symmetry.space_group_name_H-M   'P 1'
#
loop_
_entity.id
_entity.type
_entity.pdbx_description
1 polymer ?
#
loop_
_entity_poly.entity_id
_entity_poly.type
_entity_poly.pdbx_seq_one_letter_code
_entity_poly.pdbx_strand_id
1 'polypeptide(L)'
;MTSRRNPAFAFWLDYLDSRGGLWEPSGEAVLTVLPDQLAAAHDLPESTLITDDPDIAREDGVQFLGAGHPEIDSAAGAVIDAADVGTLTLPHGSKPMSTEDLLALIRDRMPVDHGRIDATGAPIRTHRATLRLGALVSHTVSAEEQFTEVSECMLDVASLIAWPEHAAARVRDVMAATDTGPARHIPGNALIPALAATHSVLDEAAVSRGRVLAQTADAERAAETTRANEYYAAALAAIEKRRTDADPDRAALLDARAQATIAERDRRLAEIGEKYRHQHKLRPYRLHIIDLPAWRLATDIRRGDRRWPVVFDYLPLLGDLAPTRCPNCDVRAPLVATKTHLGCSACSPVKTTPPPAAPSPPSRNQAAQPTRENPGKTPKTVPTKEKAAAPPRADRKQPVAQPVLPGKAEELEAAAFWNYIGAGENRKLARLIAPDSPLAALTRLYGSAGALRGIGVPTGHTPMKFTCQNYDHPVSGQRGGTAGTLYTDHGTFPYLLLWSPDRLLEEIFPYAAPWHLGMAARMRLKPITHAPPAHHKLDTVAGLLLDRTTARHGLTFTARCLAAWWRLPSPEDLLTRFSPRVIAATVDRAIRYWSGTGNATYPDAAVAFNADESAVRKATAVLQKQLRLDSTRNW
;
A
#
# COMPACT_ATOMS: atom_id res chain seq x y z
N MET A 1 -28.26 -22.07 12.11
CA MET A 1 -27.44 -22.09 10.88
C MET A 1 -27.79 -20.85 10.10
N THR A 2 -27.04 -19.76 10.26
CA THR A 2 -27.26 -18.54 9.48
C THR A 2 -26.53 -18.70 8.15
N SER A 3 -27.27 -19.16 7.13
CA SER A 3 -26.88 -18.97 5.74
C SER A 3 -26.49 -17.49 5.57
N ARG A 4 -25.30 -17.21 5.03
CA ARG A 4 -24.88 -15.84 4.72
C ARG A 4 -25.79 -15.33 3.60
N ARG A 5 -26.80 -14.54 3.98
CA ARG A 5 -27.66 -13.79 3.05
C ARG A 5 -26.81 -12.94 2.12
N ASN A 6 -27.28 -12.76 0.89
CA ASN A 6 -26.67 -11.87 -0.09
C ASN A 6 -26.56 -10.44 0.50
N PRO A 7 -25.42 -9.73 0.34
CA PRO A 7 -25.27 -8.35 0.81
C PRO A 7 -26.37 -7.38 0.34
N ALA A 8 -26.87 -7.54 -0.89
CA ALA A 8 -27.95 -6.69 -1.42
C ALA A 8 -29.27 -6.91 -0.67
N PHE A 9 -29.56 -8.17 -0.35
CA PHE A 9 -30.74 -8.55 0.43
C PHE A 9 -30.62 -8.10 1.88
N ALA A 10 -29.44 -8.25 2.49
CA ALA A 10 -29.16 -7.72 3.82
C ALA A 10 -29.34 -6.19 3.88
N PHE A 11 -28.81 -5.47 2.88
CA PHE A 11 -29.00 -4.02 2.75
C PHE A 11 -30.49 -3.65 2.67
N TRP A 12 -31.28 -4.35 1.87
CA TRP A 12 -32.72 -4.09 1.76
C TRP A 12 -33.42 -4.23 3.10
N LEU A 13 -33.14 -5.31 3.84
CA LEU A 13 -33.73 -5.53 5.16
C LEU A 13 -33.34 -4.45 6.18
N ASP A 14 -32.06 -4.04 6.19
CA ASP A 14 -31.59 -2.93 7.03
C ASP A 14 -32.24 -1.59 6.63
N TYR A 15 -32.44 -1.37 5.32
CA TYR A 15 -33.14 -0.19 4.79
C TYR A 15 -34.60 -0.17 5.25
N LEU A 16 -35.32 -1.29 5.17
CA LEU A 16 -36.69 -1.40 5.65
C LEU A 16 -36.77 -1.05 7.13
N ASP A 17 -35.94 -1.67 7.97
CA ASP A 17 -35.90 -1.44 9.41
C ASP A 17 -35.64 0.05 9.72
N SER A 18 -34.68 0.68 9.02
CA SER A 18 -34.37 2.11 9.18
C SER A 18 -35.51 3.05 8.79
N ARG A 19 -36.46 2.58 7.98
CA ARG A 19 -37.63 3.32 7.49
C ARG A 19 -38.92 2.93 8.23
N GLY A 20 -38.82 2.15 9.30
CA GLY A 20 -39.96 1.72 10.11
C GLY A 20 -40.72 0.52 9.54
N GLY A 21 -40.17 -0.17 8.54
CA GLY A 21 -40.64 -1.47 8.11
C GLY A 21 -40.21 -2.57 9.07
N LEU A 22 -40.97 -3.66 9.07
CA LEU A 22 -40.71 -4.84 9.91
C LEU A 22 -40.40 -6.03 9.01
N TRP A 23 -39.55 -6.93 9.49
CA TRP A 23 -39.31 -8.18 8.80
C TRP A 23 -39.05 -9.31 9.79
N GLU A 24 -39.48 -10.52 9.42
CA GLU A 24 -39.22 -11.73 10.18
C GLU A 24 -38.83 -12.90 9.27
N PRO A 25 -37.89 -13.76 9.68
CA PRO A 25 -37.59 -14.99 8.94
C PRO A 25 -38.82 -15.91 8.88
N SER A 26 -39.15 -16.41 7.69
CA SER A 26 -40.23 -17.37 7.47
C SER A 26 -39.74 -18.51 6.58
N GLY A 27 -39.27 -19.59 7.23
CA GLY A 27 -38.62 -20.70 6.52
C GLY A 27 -37.34 -20.25 5.81
N GLU A 28 -37.30 -20.46 4.51
CA GLU A 28 -36.19 -20.03 3.63
C GLU A 28 -36.45 -18.66 2.96
N ALA A 29 -37.57 -18.00 3.30
CA ALA A 29 -37.92 -16.64 2.89
C ALA A 29 -37.96 -15.68 4.09
N VAL A 30 -38.24 -14.41 3.82
CA VAL A 30 -38.45 -13.36 4.82
C VAL A 30 -39.81 -12.71 4.57
N LEU A 31 -40.66 -12.68 5.61
CA LEU A 31 -41.88 -11.89 5.57
C LEU A 31 -41.50 -10.43 5.87
N THR A 32 -41.86 -9.51 4.98
CA THR A 32 -41.68 -8.08 5.19
C THR A 32 -43.03 -7.39 5.29
N VAL A 33 -43.16 -6.49 6.27
CA VAL A 33 -44.32 -5.61 6.46
C VAL A 33 -43.86 -4.17 6.29
N LEU A 34 -44.42 -3.48 5.31
CA LEU A 34 -44.06 -2.13 4.89
C LEU A 34 -45.13 -1.13 5.37
N PRO A 35 -44.75 0.02 5.94
CA PRO A 35 -45.68 1.13 6.17
C PRO A 35 -46.22 1.65 4.83
N ASP A 36 -47.43 2.20 4.80
CA ASP A 36 -48.12 2.69 3.58
C ASP A 36 -47.23 3.57 2.69
N GLN A 37 -46.43 4.45 3.30
CA GLN A 37 -45.53 5.35 2.59
C GLN A 37 -44.40 4.61 1.87
N LEU A 38 -43.88 3.55 2.48
CA LEU A 38 -42.79 2.74 1.94
C LEU A 38 -43.31 1.75 0.89
N ALA A 39 -44.49 1.15 1.13
CA ALA A 39 -45.22 0.34 0.17
C ALA A 39 -45.51 1.14 -1.11
N ALA A 40 -46.05 2.35 -0.98
CA ALA A 40 -46.32 3.23 -2.12
C ALA A 40 -45.05 3.72 -2.83
N ALA A 41 -43.96 3.97 -2.10
CA ALA A 41 -42.70 4.43 -2.68
C ALA A 41 -42.00 3.36 -3.55
N HIS A 42 -42.20 2.09 -3.22
CA HIS A 42 -41.58 0.95 -3.89
C HIS A 42 -42.55 0.13 -4.77
N ASP A 43 -43.81 0.56 -4.88
CA ASP A 43 -44.88 -0.20 -5.55
C ASP A 43 -44.96 -1.65 -5.08
N LEU A 44 -44.77 -1.86 -3.77
CA LEU A 44 -44.79 -3.17 -3.12
C LEU A 44 -46.02 -3.33 -2.25
N PRO A 45 -46.54 -4.56 -2.07
CA PRO A 45 -47.61 -4.81 -1.11
C PRO A 45 -47.17 -4.46 0.33
N GLU A 46 -48.13 -4.06 1.16
CA GLU A 46 -47.90 -3.80 2.60
C GLU A 46 -47.32 -5.02 3.33
N SER A 47 -47.62 -6.23 2.88
CA SER A 47 -47.05 -7.47 3.39
C SER A 47 -46.70 -8.40 2.24
N THR A 48 -45.44 -8.81 2.15
CA THR A 48 -44.96 -9.71 1.09
C THR A 48 -43.88 -10.65 1.63
N LEU A 49 -43.84 -11.87 1.09
CA LEU A 49 -42.73 -12.79 1.32
C LEU A 49 -41.68 -12.54 0.25
N ILE A 50 -40.43 -12.32 0.66
CA ILE A 50 -39.28 -12.08 -0.21
C ILE A 50 -38.16 -13.09 0.04
N THR A 51 -37.39 -13.39 -1.00
CA THR A 51 -36.20 -14.25 -0.92
C THR A 51 -35.11 -13.77 -1.87
N ASP A 52 -33.84 -14.01 -1.53
CA ASP A 52 -32.69 -13.78 -2.41
C ASP A 52 -32.25 -15.04 -3.18
N ASP A 53 -32.97 -16.14 -3.01
CA ASP A 53 -32.74 -17.40 -3.71
C ASP A 53 -33.69 -17.52 -4.93
N PRO A 54 -33.15 -17.63 -6.15
CA PRO A 54 -33.96 -17.73 -7.36
C PRO A 54 -34.74 -19.04 -7.48
N ASP A 55 -34.32 -20.12 -6.81
CA ASP A 55 -35.01 -21.40 -6.84
C ASP A 55 -36.22 -21.37 -5.90
N ILE A 56 -36.06 -20.83 -4.70
CA ILE A 56 -37.18 -20.61 -3.76
C ILE A 56 -38.23 -19.69 -4.37
N ALA A 57 -37.80 -18.58 -4.99
CA ALA A 57 -38.74 -17.66 -5.65
C ALA A 57 -39.57 -18.34 -6.74
N ARG A 58 -38.97 -19.30 -7.47
CA ARG A 58 -39.63 -20.02 -8.57
C ARG A 58 -40.56 -21.12 -8.07
N GLU A 59 -40.15 -21.87 -7.05
CA GLU A 59 -40.88 -23.03 -6.55
C GLU A 59 -42.02 -22.62 -5.61
N ASP A 60 -41.78 -21.65 -4.74
CA ASP A 60 -42.73 -21.24 -3.69
C ASP A 60 -43.54 -19.99 -4.06
N GLY A 61 -43.29 -19.40 -5.24
CA GLY A 61 -43.99 -18.18 -5.71
C GLY A 61 -43.70 -16.94 -4.85
N VAL A 62 -42.59 -16.96 -4.11
CA VAL A 62 -42.09 -15.88 -3.27
C VAL A 62 -41.44 -14.80 -4.15
N GLN A 63 -41.55 -13.53 -3.76
CA GLN A 63 -40.94 -12.45 -4.54
C GLN A 63 -39.42 -12.49 -4.45
N PHE A 64 -38.76 -12.62 -5.60
CA PHE A 64 -37.30 -12.57 -5.67
C PHE A 64 -36.80 -11.14 -5.48
N LEU A 65 -35.87 -10.95 -4.56
CA LEU A 65 -35.23 -9.67 -4.28
C LEU A 65 -33.71 -9.85 -4.11
N GLY A 66 -33.02 -9.98 -5.25
CA GLY A 66 -31.57 -10.13 -5.33
C GLY A 66 -30.87 -8.92 -5.94
N ALA A 67 -29.54 -8.99 -6.01
CA ALA A 67 -28.73 -7.94 -6.64
C ALA A 67 -29.21 -7.64 -8.08
N GLY A 68 -29.39 -6.35 -8.42
CA GLY A 68 -29.92 -5.89 -9.70
C GLY A 68 -31.45 -5.77 -9.75
N HIS A 69 -32.16 -6.02 -8.66
CA HIS A 69 -33.60 -5.74 -8.57
C HIS A 69 -33.86 -4.22 -8.49
N PRO A 70 -34.79 -3.66 -9.30
CA PRO A 70 -35.05 -2.21 -9.35
C PRO A 70 -35.36 -1.58 -7.98
N GLU A 71 -36.05 -2.29 -7.09
CA GLU A 71 -36.35 -1.79 -5.75
C GLU A 71 -35.12 -1.63 -4.86
N ILE A 72 -34.13 -2.51 -5.00
CA ILE A 72 -32.85 -2.36 -4.28
C ILE A 72 -32.12 -1.12 -4.81
N ASP A 73 -32.12 -0.92 -6.12
CA ASP A 73 -31.50 0.26 -6.75
C ASP A 73 -32.23 1.55 -6.36
N SER A 74 -33.56 1.52 -6.28
CA SER A 74 -34.41 2.62 -5.81
C SER A 74 -34.10 2.97 -4.35
N ALA A 75 -34.06 1.96 -3.46
CA ALA A 75 -33.72 2.15 -2.05
C ALA A 75 -32.29 2.69 -1.88
N ALA A 76 -31.33 2.15 -2.61
CA ALA A 76 -29.95 2.64 -2.62
C ALA A 76 -29.91 4.11 -3.09
N GLY A 77 -30.62 4.44 -4.17
CA GLY A 77 -30.79 5.80 -4.68
C GLY A 77 -31.34 6.75 -3.62
N ALA A 78 -32.41 6.35 -2.93
CA ALA A 78 -33.02 7.13 -1.85
C ALA A 78 -32.06 7.36 -0.66
N VAL A 79 -31.25 6.37 -0.29
CA VAL A 79 -30.21 6.51 0.75
C VAL A 79 -29.11 7.48 0.30
N ILE A 80 -28.66 7.37 -0.95
CA ILE A 80 -27.67 8.27 -1.54
C ILE A 80 -28.19 9.72 -1.59
N ASP A 81 -29.44 9.91 -1.99
CA ASP A 81 -30.09 11.22 -2.09
C ASP A 81 -30.39 11.87 -0.74
N ALA A 82 -30.68 11.06 0.28
CA ALA A 82 -30.82 11.56 1.65
C ALA A 82 -29.52 12.19 2.18
N ALA A 83 -28.38 11.79 1.62
CA ALA A 83 -27.03 12.17 2.00
C ALA A 83 -26.67 11.87 3.47
N ASP A 84 -25.53 11.22 3.68
CA ASP A 84 -24.97 10.94 4.99
C ASP A 84 -24.18 12.17 5.50
N VAL A 85 -24.91 13.11 6.09
CA VAL A 85 -24.34 14.35 6.65
C VAL A 85 -24.29 14.27 8.17
N GLY A 86 -23.15 14.63 8.77
CA GLY A 86 -22.97 14.47 10.20
C GLY A 86 -21.82 15.29 10.78
N THR A 87 -21.87 15.52 12.08
CA THR A 87 -20.78 16.15 12.82
C THR A 87 -20.44 15.31 14.06
N LEU A 88 -19.17 15.01 14.25
CA LEU A 88 -18.70 14.01 15.21
C LEU A 88 -17.45 14.52 15.94
N THR A 89 -17.42 14.41 17.27
CA THR A 89 -16.23 14.64 18.10
C THR A 89 -15.75 13.31 18.65
N LEU A 90 -14.48 12.98 18.41
CA LEU A 90 -13.83 11.84 19.04
C LEU A 90 -13.32 12.21 20.45
N PRO A 91 -13.51 11.35 21.45
CA PRO A 91 -13.06 11.60 22.80
C PRO A 91 -11.54 11.65 22.89
N HIS A 92 -11.00 12.49 23.78
CA HIS A 92 -9.55 12.75 23.79
C HIS A 92 -8.72 11.54 24.19
N GLY A 93 -9.21 10.70 25.10
CA GLY A 93 -8.71 9.34 25.44
C GLY A 93 -7.25 9.21 25.90
N SER A 94 -6.40 10.18 25.59
CA SER A 94 -4.96 10.13 25.72
C SER A 94 -4.51 10.67 27.08
N LYS A 95 -3.46 10.05 27.62
CA LYS A 95 -2.82 10.52 28.85
C LYS A 95 -2.25 11.92 28.62
N PRO A 96 -2.25 12.80 29.64
CA PRO A 96 -1.52 14.06 29.58
C PRO A 96 -0.08 13.86 29.10
N MET A 97 0.35 14.66 28.13
CA MET A 97 1.74 14.65 27.66
C MET A 97 2.52 15.78 28.32
N SER A 98 3.75 15.50 28.76
CA SER A 98 4.66 16.55 29.20
C SER A 98 5.17 17.38 28.01
N THR A 99 5.64 18.60 28.28
CA THR A 99 6.29 19.44 27.26
C THR A 99 7.49 18.73 26.64
N GLU A 100 8.27 18.03 27.45
CA GLU A 100 9.49 17.32 27.04
C GLU A 100 9.18 16.16 26.10
N ASP A 101 8.19 15.33 26.43
CA ASP A 101 7.78 14.18 25.61
C ASP A 101 7.23 14.64 24.25
N LEU A 102 6.37 15.65 24.25
CA LEU A 102 5.77 16.16 23.02
C LEU A 102 6.81 16.85 22.13
N LEU A 103 7.74 17.61 22.74
CA LEU A 103 8.82 18.25 22.01
C LEU A 103 9.81 17.22 21.42
N ALA A 104 10.13 16.16 22.16
CA ALA A 104 10.96 15.06 21.66
C ALA A 104 10.30 14.36 20.46
N LEU A 105 8.99 14.10 20.54
CA LEU A 105 8.22 13.54 19.43
C LEU A 105 8.23 14.47 18.21
N ILE A 106 8.03 15.78 18.41
CA ILE A 106 8.06 16.75 17.32
C ILE A 106 9.44 16.78 16.65
N ARG A 107 10.53 16.75 17.43
CA ARG A 107 11.91 16.74 16.91
C ARG A 107 12.26 15.46 16.14
N ASP A 108 11.72 14.32 16.55
CA ASP A 108 11.88 13.05 15.83
C ASP A 108 11.18 13.08 14.47
N ARG A 109 10.02 13.75 14.39
CA ARG A 109 9.16 13.77 13.19
C ARG A 109 9.43 14.92 12.24
N MET A 110 10.04 16.01 12.71
CA MET A 110 10.35 17.17 11.88
C MET A 110 11.87 17.39 11.81
N PRO A 111 12.51 17.04 10.69
CA PRO A 111 13.93 17.32 10.50
C PRO A 111 14.14 18.83 10.35
N VAL A 112 15.05 19.40 11.15
CA VAL A 112 15.48 20.79 11.02
C VAL A 112 16.93 20.81 10.55
N ASP A 113 17.15 21.24 9.30
CA ASP A 113 18.49 21.42 8.77
C ASP A 113 19.20 22.58 9.48
N HIS A 114 20.30 22.28 10.19
CA HIS A 114 21.10 23.24 10.95
C HIS A 114 20.30 24.16 11.90
N GLY A 115 19.55 23.58 12.85
CA GLY A 115 18.80 24.33 13.86
C GLY A 115 18.29 23.46 15.02
N ARG A 116 17.42 24.03 15.86
CA ARG A 116 16.73 23.30 16.94
C ARG A 116 15.30 23.79 17.10
N ILE A 117 14.42 22.93 17.59
CA ILE A 117 13.04 23.27 17.92
C ILE A 117 12.94 23.43 19.43
N ASP A 118 12.53 24.59 19.93
CA ASP A 118 12.34 24.84 21.36
C ASP A 118 10.84 25.04 21.64
N ALA A 119 10.32 24.44 22.72
CA ALA A 119 8.96 24.72 23.17
C ALA A 119 8.87 26.13 23.78
N THR A 120 7.79 26.85 23.49
CA THR A 120 7.55 28.20 24.01
C THR A 120 6.42 28.25 25.04
N GLY A 121 5.74 27.12 25.27
CA GLY A 121 4.67 26.98 26.25
C GLY A 121 4.42 25.51 26.58
N ALA A 122 3.41 25.28 27.42
CA ALA A 122 2.96 23.93 27.78
C ALA A 122 2.03 23.32 26.70
N PRO A 123 2.00 21.99 26.55
CA PRO A 123 1.02 21.30 25.71
C PRO A 123 -0.42 21.61 26.09
N ILE A 124 -1.26 21.89 25.10
CA ILE A 124 -2.69 22.19 25.28
C ILE A 124 -3.51 21.07 24.63
N ARG A 125 -4.53 20.58 25.34
CA ARG A 125 -5.54 19.68 24.73
C ARG A 125 -6.40 20.47 23.77
N THR A 126 -6.47 20.03 22.53
CA THR A 126 -7.33 20.62 21.51
C THR A 126 -8.01 19.52 20.69
N HIS A 127 -8.92 19.96 19.82
CA HIS A 127 -9.43 19.16 18.72
C HIS A 127 -9.00 19.77 17.41
N ARG A 128 -8.86 18.91 16.40
CA ARG A 128 -8.48 19.28 15.04
C ARG A 128 -9.53 18.79 14.08
N ALA A 129 -10.15 19.74 13.39
CA ALA A 129 -11.22 19.50 12.45
C ALA A 129 -10.71 18.81 11.18
N THR A 130 -11.40 17.74 10.78
CA THR A 130 -11.17 16.96 9.57
C THR A 130 -12.48 16.84 8.82
N LEU A 131 -12.45 17.08 7.52
CA LEU A 131 -13.58 16.92 6.62
C LEU A 131 -13.52 15.54 5.98
N ARG A 132 -14.61 14.78 6.01
CA ARG A 132 -14.77 13.52 5.25
C ARG A 132 -15.83 13.74 4.19
N LEU A 133 -15.45 13.56 2.93
CA LEU A 133 -16.35 13.62 1.79
C LEU A 133 -16.34 12.25 1.10
N GLY A 134 -17.52 11.64 0.95
CA GLY A 134 -17.73 10.45 0.12
C GLY A 134 -18.53 10.81 -1.11
N ALA A 135 -18.10 10.33 -2.27
CA ALA A 135 -18.78 10.53 -3.54
C ALA A 135 -18.85 9.22 -4.34
N LEU A 136 -19.94 9.06 -5.06
CA LEU A 136 -20.01 8.10 -6.16
C LEU A 136 -19.38 8.75 -7.39
N VAL A 137 -18.47 8.02 -8.02
CA VAL A 137 -17.79 8.45 -9.24
C VAL A 137 -18.30 7.57 -10.36
N SER A 138 -19.12 8.14 -11.24
CA SER A 138 -19.54 7.47 -12.47
C SER A 138 -18.58 7.85 -13.59
N HIS A 139 -17.92 6.87 -14.17
CA HIS A 139 -17.03 6.99 -15.32
C HIS A 139 -17.74 6.48 -16.57
N THR A 140 -17.71 7.29 -17.64
CA THR A 140 -18.06 6.87 -19.00
C THR A 140 -16.75 6.75 -19.77
N VAL A 141 -16.43 5.54 -20.22
CA VAL A 141 -15.16 5.24 -20.93
C VAL A 141 -15.41 5.09 -22.42
N SER A 142 -16.58 4.55 -22.77
CA SER A 142 -17.12 4.54 -24.12
C SER A 142 -18.62 4.80 -24.06
N ALA A 143 -19.28 4.93 -25.22
CA ALA A 143 -20.74 5.03 -25.29
C ALA A 143 -21.46 3.82 -24.65
N GLU A 144 -20.79 2.68 -24.51
CA GLU A 144 -21.37 1.42 -24.03
C GLU A 144 -20.82 1.01 -22.64
N GLU A 145 -19.69 1.59 -22.23
CA GLU A 145 -19.02 1.23 -20.98
C GLU A 145 -19.15 2.34 -19.92
N GLN A 146 -19.92 2.03 -18.88
CA GLN A 146 -20.08 2.86 -17.69
C GLN A 146 -19.66 2.09 -16.44
N PHE A 147 -18.93 2.76 -15.55
CA PHE A 147 -18.47 2.21 -14.28
C PHE A 147 -18.81 3.17 -13.17
N THR A 148 -19.34 2.67 -12.05
CA THR A 148 -19.52 3.48 -10.84
C THR A 148 -18.71 2.90 -9.71
N GLU A 149 -17.91 3.75 -9.04
CA GLU A 149 -17.13 3.38 -7.87
C GLU A 149 -17.34 4.38 -6.72
N VAL A 150 -17.02 3.94 -5.50
CA VAL A 150 -17.02 4.80 -4.32
C VAL A 150 -15.64 5.40 -4.15
N SER A 151 -15.58 6.72 -4.01
CA SER A 151 -14.37 7.43 -3.63
C SER A 151 -14.61 8.23 -2.35
N GLU A 152 -13.67 8.17 -1.42
CA GLU A 152 -13.72 8.93 -0.18
C GLU A 152 -12.42 9.72 0.01
N CYS A 153 -12.53 10.93 0.54
CA CYS A 153 -11.40 11.76 0.92
C CYS A 153 -11.61 12.27 2.36
N MET A 154 -10.58 12.12 3.19
CA MET A 154 -10.48 12.82 4.47
C MET A 154 -9.42 13.90 4.36
N LEU A 155 -9.76 15.14 4.74
CA LEU A 155 -8.92 16.31 4.57
C LEU A 155 -8.85 17.11 5.87
N ASP A 156 -7.64 17.50 6.25
CA ASP A 156 -7.42 18.40 7.37
C ASP A 156 -7.96 19.80 7.04
N VAL A 157 -8.90 20.32 7.83
CA VAL A 157 -9.54 21.62 7.52
C VAL A 157 -8.53 22.77 7.62
N ALA A 158 -7.66 22.75 8.63
CA ALA A 158 -6.73 23.85 8.87
C ALA A 158 -5.60 23.90 7.82
N SER A 159 -5.08 22.74 7.43
CA SER A 159 -3.97 22.64 6.49
C SER A 159 -4.43 22.30 5.08
N LEU A 160 -5.72 22.14 4.79
CA LEU A 160 -6.27 21.77 3.47
C LEU A 160 -5.57 20.57 2.81
N ILE A 161 -5.04 19.62 3.59
CA ILE A 161 -4.26 18.48 3.07
C ILE A 161 -5.09 17.22 3.24
N ALA A 162 -5.25 16.47 2.15
CA ALA A 162 -5.82 15.13 2.19
C ALA A 162 -4.92 14.18 2.99
N TRP A 163 -5.57 13.42 3.87
CA TRP A 163 -4.93 12.42 4.69
C TRP A 163 -4.60 11.19 3.85
N PRO A 164 -3.46 10.53 4.09
CA PRO A 164 -3.20 9.23 3.52
C PRO A 164 -4.30 8.23 3.90
N GLU A 165 -4.60 7.29 3.00
CA GLU A 165 -5.68 6.30 3.20
C GLU A 165 -5.52 5.49 4.50
N HIS A 166 -4.29 5.15 4.88
CA HIS A 166 -4.02 4.45 6.13
C HIS A 166 -4.31 5.28 7.39
N ALA A 167 -4.35 6.60 7.31
CA ALA A 167 -4.73 7.48 8.41
C ALA A 167 -6.26 7.65 8.43
N ALA A 168 -6.86 7.85 7.25
CA ALA A 168 -8.31 7.93 7.08
C ALA A 168 -9.02 6.65 7.58
N ALA A 169 -8.50 5.47 7.24
CA ALA A 169 -9.03 4.18 7.68
C ALA A 169 -9.12 4.06 9.20
N ARG A 170 -8.08 4.49 9.93
CA ARG A 170 -8.10 4.44 11.41
C ARG A 170 -9.17 5.31 12.01
N VAL A 171 -9.38 6.49 11.42
CA VAL A 171 -10.40 7.41 11.92
C VAL A 171 -11.76 6.74 11.74
N ARG A 172 -12.02 6.14 10.58
CA ARG A 172 -13.25 5.37 10.34
C ARG A 172 -13.42 4.21 11.32
N ASP A 173 -12.38 3.44 11.58
CA ASP A 173 -12.43 2.31 12.53
C ASP A 173 -12.79 2.78 13.94
N VAL A 174 -12.22 3.90 14.39
CA VAL A 174 -12.52 4.46 15.72
C VAL A 174 -13.90 5.10 15.78
N MET A 175 -14.34 5.76 14.72
CA MET A 175 -15.71 6.29 14.61
C MET A 175 -16.74 5.16 14.73
N ALA A 176 -16.48 4.00 14.11
CA ALA A 176 -17.39 2.85 14.19
C ALA A 176 -17.44 2.20 15.59
N ALA A 177 -16.39 2.38 16.40
CA ALA A 177 -16.25 1.69 17.69
C ALA A 177 -16.55 2.57 18.92
N THR A 178 -16.80 3.87 18.73
CA THR A 178 -16.86 4.84 19.84
C THR A 178 -18.13 5.65 19.78
N ASP A 179 -18.75 5.88 20.94
CA ASP A 179 -19.82 6.86 21.07
C ASP A 179 -19.27 8.27 20.75
N THR A 180 -19.79 8.85 19.68
CA THR A 180 -19.41 10.17 19.19
C THR A 180 -20.33 11.25 19.75
N GLY A 181 -19.76 12.36 20.21
CA GLY A 181 -20.53 13.57 20.53
C GLY A 181 -20.70 14.49 19.30
N PRO A 182 -21.55 15.53 19.36
CA PRO A 182 -21.64 16.52 18.29
C PRO A 182 -20.28 17.22 18.06
N ALA A 183 -19.95 17.59 16.82
CA ALA A 183 -18.72 18.36 16.57
C ALA A 183 -18.81 19.77 17.12
N ARG A 184 -17.65 20.37 17.40
CA ARG A 184 -17.54 21.80 17.69
C ARG A 184 -17.83 22.59 16.41
N HIS A 185 -18.32 23.81 16.62
CA HIS A 185 -18.61 24.71 15.53
C HIS A 185 -17.32 25.08 14.77
N ILE A 186 -17.30 24.78 13.46
CA ILE A 186 -16.27 25.24 12.54
C ILE A 186 -16.79 26.48 11.82
N PRO A 187 -16.06 27.61 11.85
CA PRO A 187 -16.42 28.79 11.09
C PRO A 187 -16.50 28.51 9.58
N GLY A 188 -17.54 29.03 8.91
CA GLY A 188 -17.77 28.79 7.48
C GLY A 188 -16.63 29.24 6.56
N ASN A 189 -15.85 30.25 6.96
CA ASN A 189 -14.68 30.73 6.22
C ASN A 189 -13.53 29.71 6.16
N ALA A 190 -13.46 28.75 7.08
CA ALA A 190 -12.52 27.63 7.04
C ALA A 190 -13.07 26.42 6.27
N LEU A 191 -14.40 26.23 6.29
CA LEU A 191 -15.04 25.06 5.70
C LEU A 191 -15.13 25.14 4.16
N ILE A 192 -15.43 26.31 3.59
CA ILE A 192 -15.57 26.48 2.13
C ILE A 192 -14.27 26.12 1.38
N PRO A 193 -13.08 26.62 1.78
CA PRO A 193 -11.82 26.20 1.16
C PRO A 193 -11.54 24.71 1.33
N ALA A 194 -11.90 24.12 2.48
CA ALA A 194 -11.73 22.69 2.73
C ALA A 194 -12.62 21.83 1.82
N LEU A 195 -13.89 22.22 1.62
CA LEU A 195 -14.79 21.57 0.68
C LEU A 195 -14.26 21.62 -0.75
N ALA A 196 -13.83 22.81 -1.21
CA ALA A 196 -13.26 22.98 -2.54
C ALA A 196 -12.01 22.12 -2.74
N ALA A 197 -11.09 22.12 -1.78
CA ALA A 197 -9.88 21.29 -1.83
C ALA A 197 -10.21 19.79 -1.83
N THR A 198 -11.20 19.37 -1.05
CA THR A 198 -11.62 17.96 -0.99
C THR A 198 -12.25 17.51 -2.30
N HIS A 199 -13.07 18.37 -2.92
CA HIS A 199 -13.62 18.11 -4.25
C HIS A 199 -12.51 17.99 -5.30
N SER A 200 -11.54 18.90 -5.32
CA SER A 200 -10.39 18.82 -6.24
C SER A 200 -9.60 17.52 -6.08
N VAL A 201 -9.37 17.05 -4.85
CA VAL A 201 -8.68 15.77 -4.62
C VAL A 201 -9.47 14.59 -5.18
N LEU A 202 -10.80 14.58 -4.99
CA LEU A 202 -11.66 13.52 -5.55
C LEU A 202 -11.71 13.57 -7.08
N ASP A 203 -11.76 14.78 -7.65
CA ASP A 203 -11.76 14.99 -9.10
C ASP A 203 -10.44 14.54 -9.75
N GLU A 204 -9.29 14.90 -9.18
CA GLU A 204 -7.98 14.45 -9.64
C GLU A 204 -7.82 12.93 -9.54
N ALA A 205 -8.36 12.33 -8.48
CA ALA A 205 -8.40 10.87 -8.32
C ALA A 205 -9.29 10.23 -9.41
N ALA A 206 -10.47 10.80 -9.69
CA ALA A 206 -11.38 10.34 -10.73
C ALA A 206 -10.78 10.46 -12.13
N VAL A 207 -10.08 11.55 -12.45
CA VAL A 207 -9.34 11.72 -13.71
C VAL A 207 -8.22 10.69 -13.84
N SER A 208 -7.48 10.45 -12.75
CA SER A 208 -6.40 9.46 -12.74
C SER A 208 -6.92 8.04 -12.92
N ARG A 209 -8.05 7.72 -12.28
CA ARG A 209 -8.76 6.45 -12.49
C ARG A 209 -9.29 6.32 -13.91
N GLY A 210 -9.90 7.37 -14.43
CA GLY A 210 -10.42 7.46 -15.80
C GLY A 210 -9.37 7.14 -16.86
N ARG A 211 -8.15 7.64 -16.69
CA ARG A 211 -7.01 7.30 -17.56
C ARG A 211 -6.66 5.81 -17.53
N VAL A 212 -6.79 5.15 -16.38
CA VAL A 212 -6.56 3.70 -16.27
C VAL A 212 -7.68 2.91 -16.93
N LEU A 213 -8.93 3.34 -16.74
CA LEU A 213 -10.08 2.69 -17.38
C LEU A 213 -10.05 2.88 -18.91
N ALA A 214 -9.70 4.06 -19.41
CA ALA A 214 -9.58 4.32 -20.84
C ALA A 214 -8.56 3.42 -21.55
N GLN A 215 -7.56 2.88 -20.84
CA GLN A 215 -6.60 1.92 -21.41
C GLN A 215 -7.28 0.62 -21.87
N THR A 216 -8.42 0.22 -21.31
CA THR A 216 -9.13 -0.98 -21.76
C THR A 216 -9.84 -0.73 -23.10
N ALA A 217 -10.36 0.48 -23.31
CA ALA A 217 -11.03 0.88 -24.55
C ALA A 217 -10.06 1.37 -25.65
N ASP A 218 -8.77 1.59 -25.33
CA ASP A 218 -7.79 2.11 -26.28
C ASP A 218 -7.56 1.18 -27.48
N ALA A 219 -7.60 -0.14 -27.27
CA ALA A 219 -7.45 -1.11 -28.36
C ALA A 219 -8.60 -1.03 -29.36
N GLU A 220 -9.84 -0.88 -28.87
CA GLU A 220 -11.03 -0.74 -29.72
C GLU A 220 -11.04 0.61 -30.45
N ARG A 221 -10.70 1.69 -29.75
CA ARG A 221 -10.52 3.04 -30.32
C ARG A 221 -9.49 3.02 -31.45
N ALA A 222 -8.35 2.39 -31.23
CA ALA A 222 -7.30 2.26 -32.23
C ALA A 222 -7.78 1.44 -33.44
N ALA A 223 -8.47 0.31 -33.21
CA ALA A 223 -9.01 -0.51 -34.27
C ALA A 223 -10.07 0.23 -35.11
N GLU A 224 -10.97 0.98 -34.47
CA GLU A 224 -11.99 1.76 -35.18
C GLU A 224 -11.37 2.93 -35.96
N THR A 225 -10.37 3.60 -35.39
CA THR A 225 -9.60 4.66 -36.05
C THR A 225 -8.87 4.12 -37.29
N THR A 226 -8.22 2.96 -37.19
CA THR A 226 -7.54 2.31 -38.32
C THR A 226 -8.54 1.96 -39.42
N ARG A 227 -9.66 1.32 -39.08
CA ARG A 227 -10.71 0.99 -40.07
C ARG A 227 -11.25 2.23 -40.79
N ALA A 228 -11.50 3.32 -40.05
CA ALA A 228 -11.96 4.57 -40.65
C ALA A 228 -10.90 5.16 -41.61
N ASN A 229 -9.64 5.21 -41.19
CA ASN A 229 -8.55 5.71 -42.03
C ASN A 229 -8.36 4.86 -43.29
N GLU A 230 -8.37 3.54 -43.18
CA GLU A 230 -8.26 2.62 -44.33
C GLU A 230 -9.40 2.82 -45.33
N TYR A 231 -10.63 2.93 -44.83
CA TYR A 231 -11.81 3.18 -45.66
C TYR A 231 -11.70 4.49 -46.45
N TYR A 232 -11.39 5.60 -45.77
CA TYR A 232 -11.30 6.91 -46.43
C TYR A 232 -10.06 7.01 -47.32
N ALA A 233 -8.95 6.36 -46.99
CA ALA A 233 -7.78 6.28 -47.86
C ALA A 233 -8.10 5.55 -49.16
N ALA A 234 -8.81 4.41 -49.09
CA ALA A 234 -9.26 3.68 -50.27
C ALA A 234 -10.23 4.51 -51.14
N ALA A 235 -11.16 5.24 -50.50
CA ALA A 235 -12.08 6.12 -51.20
C ALA A 235 -11.35 7.26 -51.94
N LEU A 236 -10.38 7.91 -51.29
CA LEU A 236 -9.56 8.97 -51.91
C LEU A 236 -8.69 8.43 -53.05
N ALA A 237 -8.08 7.26 -52.89
CA ALA A 237 -7.31 6.61 -53.96
C ALA A 237 -8.19 6.30 -55.18
N ALA A 238 -9.43 5.86 -54.97
CA ALA A 238 -10.38 5.62 -56.05
C ALA A 238 -10.82 6.91 -56.75
N ILE A 239 -10.94 8.03 -56.02
CA ILE A 239 -11.22 9.36 -56.61
C ILE A 239 -10.02 9.81 -57.44
N GLU A 240 -8.80 9.72 -56.91
CA GLU A 240 -7.58 10.15 -57.60
C GLU A 240 -7.36 9.35 -58.89
N LYS A 241 -7.55 8.02 -58.86
CA LYS A 241 -7.46 7.19 -60.07
C LYS A 241 -8.45 7.62 -61.16
N ARG A 242 -9.66 8.05 -60.79
CA ARG A 242 -10.67 8.55 -61.75
C ARG A 242 -10.35 9.95 -62.26
N ARG A 243 -9.57 10.72 -61.50
CA ARG A 243 -9.18 12.09 -61.83
C ARG A 243 -8.06 12.12 -62.86
N THR A 244 -7.15 11.15 -62.83
CA THR A 244 -5.98 11.08 -63.74
C THR A 244 -6.40 11.02 -65.22
N ASP A 245 -7.54 10.39 -65.52
CA ASP A 245 -8.05 10.21 -66.88
C ASP A 245 -9.24 11.14 -67.21
N ALA A 246 -9.53 12.13 -66.37
CA ALA A 246 -10.71 13.00 -66.51
C ALA A 246 -10.43 14.25 -67.36
N ASP A 247 -11.44 14.70 -68.11
CA ASP A 247 -11.46 16.05 -68.68
C ASP A 247 -11.48 17.14 -67.58
N PRO A 248 -11.19 18.42 -67.91
CA PRO A 248 -11.04 19.47 -66.91
C PRO A 248 -12.27 19.71 -66.03
N ASP A 249 -13.47 19.65 -66.62
CA ASP A 249 -14.72 19.89 -65.89
C ASP A 249 -15.01 18.73 -64.91
N ARG A 250 -14.76 17.49 -65.34
CA ARG A 250 -14.88 16.31 -64.49
C ARG A 250 -13.79 16.23 -63.42
N ALA A 251 -12.58 16.71 -63.71
CA ALA A 251 -11.50 16.81 -62.72
C ALA A 251 -11.87 17.75 -61.58
N ALA A 252 -12.47 18.91 -61.88
CA ALA A 252 -12.93 19.86 -60.86
C ALA A 252 -14.02 19.27 -59.94
N LEU A 253 -14.95 18.49 -60.49
CA LEU A 253 -15.96 17.77 -59.71
C LEU A 253 -15.34 16.70 -58.78
N LEU A 254 -14.32 15.98 -59.27
CA LEU A 254 -13.61 14.98 -58.46
C LEU A 254 -12.78 15.64 -57.35
N ASP A 255 -12.21 16.82 -57.58
CA ASP A 255 -11.51 17.61 -56.56
C ASP A 255 -12.47 18.06 -55.45
N ALA A 256 -13.65 18.58 -55.81
CA ALA A 256 -14.69 18.91 -54.83
C ALA A 256 -15.14 17.67 -54.02
N ARG A 257 -15.27 16.51 -54.68
CA ARG A 257 -15.61 15.25 -54.01
C ARG A 257 -14.50 14.75 -53.08
N ALA A 258 -13.23 14.92 -53.46
CA ALA A 258 -12.08 14.59 -52.61
C ALA A 258 -12.09 15.45 -51.35
N GLN A 259 -12.33 16.77 -51.48
CA GLN A 259 -12.43 17.67 -50.33
C GLN A 259 -13.58 17.31 -49.39
N ALA A 260 -14.77 16.99 -49.93
CA ALA A 260 -15.88 16.51 -49.13
C ALA A 260 -15.55 15.20 -48.40
N THR A 261 -14.82 14.29 -49.04
CA THR A 261 -14.37 13.01 -48.45
C THR A 261 -13.37 13.23 -47.33
N ILE A 262 -12.45 14.19 -47.46
CA ILE A 262 -11.50 14.57 -46.40
C ILE A 262 -12.24 15.17 -45.20
N ALA A 263 -13.17 16.10 -45.43
CA ALA A 263 -13.97 16.71 -44.36
C ALA A 263 -14.78 15.65 -43.59
N GLU A 264 -15.36 14.69 -44.30
CA GLU A 264 -16.12 13.59 -43.72
C GLU A 264 -15.22 12.62 -42.93
N ARG A 265 -14.00 12.33 -43.41
CA ARG A 265 -12.99 11.58 -42.65
C ARG A 265 -12.69 12.28 -41.33
N ASP A 266 -12.37 13.57 -41.38
CA ASP A 266 -11.96 14.34 -40.21
C ASP A 266 -13.11 14.42 -39.19
N ARG A 267 -14.36 14.60 -39.67
CA ARG A 267 -15.57 14.50 -38.86
C ARG A 267 -15.70 13.13 -38.18
N ARG A 268 -15.54 12.04 -38.93
CA ARG A 268 -15.64 10.68 -38.39
C ARG A 268 -14.55 10.36 -37.36
N LEU A 269 -13.32 10.82 -37.59
CA LEU A 269 -12.23 10.68 -36.63
C LEU A 269 -12.50 11.47 -35.34
N ALA A 270 -13.11 12.65 -35.44
CA ALA A 270 -13.55 13.41 -34.27
C ALA A 270 -14.68 12.70 -33.50
N GLU A 271 -15.66 12.11 -34.19
CA GLU A 271 -16.71 11.29 -33.56
C GLU A 271 -16.13 10.09 -32.81
N ILE A 272 -15.18 9.37 -33.41
CA ILE A 272 -14.48 8.27 -32.74
C ILE A 272 -13.73 8.82 -31.50
N GLY A 273 -13.04 9.95 -31.63
CA GLY A 273 -12.37 10.60 -30.50
C GLY A 273 -13.32 11.01 -29.36
N GLU A 274 -14.53 11.47 -29.66
CA GLU A 274 -15.57 11.77 -28.68
C GLU A 274 -16.14 10.48 -28.04
N LYS A 275 -16.45 9.47 -28.86
CA LYS A 275 -17.06 8.19 -28.42
C LYS A 275 -16.25 7.50 -27.32
N TYR A 276 -14.92 7.58 -27.40
CA TYR A 276 -14.00 6.98 -26.43
C TYR A 276 -13.37 8.01 -25.48
N ARG A 277 -13.93 9.22 -25.40
CA ARG A 277 -13.46 10.23 -24.45
C ARG A 277 -13.95 9.85 -23.06
N HIS A 278 -12.99 9.69 -22.15
CA HIS A 278 -13.31 9.54 -20.74
C HIS A 278 -14.08 10.77 -20.23
N GLN A 279 -15.22 10.52 -19.57
CA GLN A 279 -15.97 11.50 -18.80
C GLN A 279 -16.22 10.94 -17.41
N HIS A 280 -16.33 11.82 -16.41
CA HIS A 280 -16.75 11.41 -15.07
C HIS A 280 -17.71 12.41 -14.43
N LYS A 281 -18.55 11.90 -13.53
CA LYS A 281 -19.45 12.69 -12.70
C LYS A 281 -19.28 12.31 -11.24
N LEU A 282 -19.00 13.30 -10.40
CA LEU A 282 -18.98 13.15 -8.95
C LEU A 282 -20.39 13.41 -8.40
N ARG A 283 -20.94 12.45 -7.66
CA ARG A 283 -22.17 12.60 -6.88
C ARG A 283 -21.85 12.42 -5.40
N PRO A 284 -21.65 13.52 -4.65
CA PRO A 284 -21.44 13.44 -3.21
C PRO A 284 -22.63 12.77 -2.53
N TYR A 285 -22.35 11.86 -1.60
CA TYR A 285 -23.36 11.18 -0.79
C TYR A 285 -23.04 11.22 0.71
N ARG A 286 -21.82 11.63 1.11
CA ARG A 286 -21.40 11.70 2.51
C ARG A 286 -20.62 12.97 2.78
N LEU A 287 -20.98 13.67 3.85
CA LEU A 287 -20.26 14.85 4.34
C LEU A 287 -20.19 14.83 5.88
N HIS A 288 -19.03 14.45 6.43
CA HIS A 288 -18.82 14.49 7.88
C HIS A 288 -17.79 15.54 8.28
N ILE A 289 -18.09 16.27 9.34
CA ILE A 289 -17.11 17.07 10.08
C ILE A 289 -16.68 16.29 11.30
N ILE A 290 -15.40 15.98 11.40
CA ILE A 290 -14.84 15.12 12.44
C ILE A 290 -13.81 15.92 13.25
N ASP A 291 -14.08 16.12 14.54
CA ASP A 291 -13.16 16.72 15.48
C ASP A 291 -12.29 15.65 16.13
N LEU A 292 -11.01 15.64 15.75
CA LEU A 292 -10.04 14.66 16.21
C LEU A 292 -9.24 15.18 17.39
N PRO A 293 -9.01 14.39 18.43
CA PRO A 293 -8.25 14.85 19.58
C PRO A 293 -6.79 15.08 19.22
N ALA A 294 -6.24 16.19 19.71
CA ALA A 294 -4.88 16.62 19.45
C ALA A 294 -4.22 17.24 20.69
N TRP A 295 -2.89 17.21 20.70
CA TRP A 295 -2.05 17.99 21.61
C TRP A 295 -1.37 19.09 20.83
N ARG A 296 -1.66 20.34 21.20
CA ARG A 296 -1.06 21.53 20.58
C ARG A 296 0.16 21.97 21.37
N LEU A 297 1.28 22.19 20.68
CA LEU A 297 2.48 22.80 21.25
C LEU A 297 2.91 24.00 20.42
N ALA A 298 3.01 25.15 21.08
CA ALA A 298 3.69 26.31 20.52
C ALA A 298 5.20 26.11 20.62
N THR A 299 5.91 26.35 19.52
CA THR A 299 7.34 26.14 19.41
C THR A 299 8.01 27.27 18.65
N ASP A 300 9.32 27.39 18.82
CA ASP A 300 10.18 28.13 17.92
C ASP A 300 11.14 27.19 17.21
N ILE A 301 11.22 27.34 15.90
CA ILE A 301 12.34 26.81 15.15
C ILE A 301 13.45 27.86 15.21
N ARG A 302 14.63 27.48 15.71
CA ARG A 302 15.79 28.36 15.87
C ARG A 302 16.93 27.94 14.97
N ARG A 303 17.55 28.92 14.31
CA ARG A 303 18.80 28.77 13.55
C ARG A 303 19.69 30.00 13.77
N GLY A 304 20.78 29.84 14.51
CA GLY A 304 21.55 30.97 15.01
C GLY A 304 20.66 31.88 15.87
N ASP A 305 20.68 33.18 15.58
CA ASP A 305 19.86 34.18 16.29
C ASP A 305 18.43 34.30 15.77
N ARG A 306 18.09 33.61 14.67
CA ARG A 306 16.75 33.68 14.08
C ARG A 306 15.79 32.72 14.76
N ARG A 307 14.52 33.16 14.85
CA ARG A 307 13.41 32.48 15.51
C ARG A 307 12.19 32.51 14.59
N TRP A 308 11.65 31.34 14.26
CA TRP A 308 10.39 31.20 13.54
C TRP A 308 9.35 30.52 14.44
N PRO A 309 8.31 31.23 14.88
CA PRO A 309 7.26 30.64 15.70
C PRO A 309 6.40 29.70 14.85
N VAL A 310 6.22 28.46 15.32
CA VAL A 310 5.39 27.45 14.67
C VAL A 310 4.59 26.69 15.71
N VAL A 311 3.34 26.37 15.39
CA VAL A 311 2.45 25.56 16.24
C VAL A 311 2.30 24.18 15.63
N PHE A 312 2.57 23.15 16.42
CA PHE A 312 2.37 21.75 16.03
C PHE A 312 1.18 21.17 16.76
N ASP A 313 0.34 20.46 16.01
CA ASP A 313 -0.71 19.62 16.58
C ASP A 313 -0.29 18.17 16.41
N TYR A 314 -0.07 17.47 17.51
CA TYR A 314 0.12 16.02 17.53
C TYR A 314 -1.23 15.33 17.65
N LEU A 315 -1.48 14.32 16.81
CA LEU A 315 -2.72 13.56 16.78
C LEU A 315 -2.47 12.19 17.42
N PRO A 316 -2.82 11.95 18.71
CA PRO A 316 -2.57 10.68 19.38
C PRO A 316 -3.22 9.50 18.67
N LEU A 317 -4.41 9.71 18.10
CA LEU A 317 -5.10 8.71 17.31
C LEU A 317 -4.26 8.28 16.11
N LEU A 318 -3.51 9.18 15.48
CA LEU A 318 -2.63 8.84 14.37
C LEU A 318 -1.21 8.49 14.79
N GLY A 319 -0.79 8.85 16.00
CA GLY A 319 0.60 8.74 16.43
C GLY A 319 1.55 9.60 15.58
N ASP A 320 1.04 10.68 14.99
CA ASP A 320 1.76 11.53 14.06
C ASP A 320 1.40 13.01 14.23
N LEU A 321 2.20 13.90 13.67
CA LEU A 321 1.88 15.32 13.60
C LEU A 321 0.82 15.56 12.51
N ALA A 322 -0.07 16.50 12.78
CA ALA A 322 -1.01 16.97 11.79
C ALA A 322 -0.24 17.54 10.58
N PRO A 323 -0.75 17.38 9.35
CA PRO A 323 -0.07 17.88 8.18
C PRO A 323 0.16 19.40 8.26
N THR A 324 1.34 19.84 7.88
CA THR A 324 1.71 21.27 7.84
C THR A 324 2.06 21.66 6.41
N ARG A 325 1.51 22.79 5.95
CA ARG A 325 1.88 23.39 4.66
C ARG A 325 3.17 24.20 4.79
N CYS A 326 3.92 24.28 3.70
CA CYS A 326 5.02 25.21 3.57
C CYS A 326 4.50 26.66 3.65
N PRO A 327 5.00 27.51 4.55
CA PRO A 327 4.53 28.89 4.65
C PRO A 327 4.88 29.75 3.42
N ASN A 328 5.69 29.25 2.48
CA ASN A 328 6.17 30.00 1.31
C ASN A 328 5.56 29.54 -0.03
N CYS A 329 5.35 28.24 -0.24
CA CYS A 329 4.73 27.70 -1.47
C CYS A 329 3.46 26.92 -1.23
N ASP A 330 3.02 26.80 0.02
CA ASP A 330 1.80 26.11 0.41
C ASP A 330 1.79 24.59 0.13
N VAL A 331 2.90 24.02 -0.37
CA VAL A 331 3.05 22.57 -0.62
C VAL A 331 3.31 21.82 0.68
N ARG A 332 2.75 20.60 0.77
CA ARG A 332 3.09 19.62 1.81
C ARG A 332 4.50 19.07 1.58
N ALA A 333 5.48 19.61 2.28
CA ALA A 333 6.83 19.09 2.29
C ALA A 333 7.51 19.37 3.62
N PRO A 334 8.52 18.58 4.04
CA PRO A 334 9.28 18.83 5.24
C PRO A 334 9.80 20.27 5.25
N LEU A 335 9.57 20.98 6.35
CA LEU A 335 10.04 22.34 6.52
C LEU A 335 11.55 22.33 6.78
N VAL A 336 12.26 23.16 6.03
CA VAL A 336 13.68 23.43 6.14
C VAL A 336 13.84 24.89 6.58
N ALA A 337 14.51 25.09 7.72
CA ALA A 337 14.89 26.41 8.18
C ALA A 337 16.18 26.85 7.50
N THR A 338 16.11 27.68 6.46
CA THR A 338 17.32 28.23 5.83
C THR A 338 17.90 29.40 6.61
N LYS A 339 19.05 29.92 6.17
CA LYS A 339 19.61 31.17 6.71
C LYS A 339 18.63 32.34 6.59
N THR A 340 17.75 32.35 5.58
CA THR A 340 16.90 33.50 5.26
C THR A 340 15.42 33.31 5.59
N HIS A 341 14.89 32.09 5.50
CA HIS A 341 13.45 31.82 5.67
C HIS A 341 13.17 30.37 6.06
N LEU A 342 11.97 30.11 6.60
CA LEU A 342 11.41 28.77 6.80
C LEU A 342 10.60 28.40 5.56
N GLY A 343 10.89 27.28 4.92
CA GLY A 343 10.16 26.82 3.72
C GLY A 343 10.45 25.36 3.42
N CYS A 344 9.82 24.76 2.41
CA CYS A 344 10.16 23.39 2.05
C CYS A 344 11.49 23.30 1.29
N SER A 345 11.99 22.07 1.11
CA SER A 345 13.19 21.80 0.30
C SER A 345 13.12 22.37 -1.14
N ALA A 346 11.93 22.49 -1.73
CA ALA A 346 11.75 23.10 -3.05
C ALA A 346 11.80 24.63 -3.03
N CYS A 347 11.30 25.28 -1.97
CA CYS A 347 11.44 26.73 -1.75
C CYS A 347 12.88 27.13 -1.41
N SER A 348 13.69 26.16 -1.01
CA SER A 348 15.05 26.33 -0.55
C SER A 348 15.97 25.38 -1.30
N PRO A 349 16.19 25.59 -2.61
CA PRO A 349 17.15 24.79 -3.36
C PRO A 349 18.52 24.95 -2.70
N VAL A 350 18.97 23.90 -2.03
CA VAL A 350 20.32 23.84 -1.49
C VAL A 350 21.26 24.01 -2.69
N LYS A 351 22.06 25.08 -2.72
CA LYS A 351 23.27 25.10 -3.54
C LYS A 351 24.15 23.97 -3.01
N THR A 352 24.05 22.79 -3.61
CA THR A 352 25.04 21.73 -3.44
C THR A 352 26.36 22.27 -3.95
N THR A 353 27.15 22.86 -3.06
CA THR A 353 28.58 22.99 -3.28
C THR A 353 29.10 21.56 -3.47
N PRO A 354 29.80 21.24 -4.58
CA PRO A 354 30.38 19.92 -4.74
C PRO A 354 31.29 19.61 -3.55
N PRO A 355 31.32 18.36 -3.07
CA PRO A 355 32.12 18.00 -1.92
C PRO A 355 33.58 18.42 -2.15
N PRO A 356 34.26 18.98 -1.14
CA PRO A 356 35.68 19.30 -1.28
C PRO A 356 36.42 18.01 -1.61
N ALA A 357 37.24 18.07 -2.66
CA ALA A 357 38.11 16.97 -3.05
C ALA A 357 38.91 16.51 -1.83
N ALA A 358 38.97 15.19 -1.64
CA ALA A 358 39.75 14.57 -0.56
C ALA A 358 41.19 15.13 -0.56
N PRO A 359 41.79 15.39 0.61
CA PRO A 359 43.17 15.85 0.68
C PRO A 359 44.09 14.76 0.12
N SER A 360 44.78 15.09 -0.97
CA SER A 360 45.86 14.27 -1.52
C SER A 360 46.98 14.11 -0.48
N PRO A 361 47.60 12.92 -0.37
CA PRO A 361 48.76 12.72 0.49
C PRO A 361 49.96 13.56 0.00
N PRO A 362 50.89 13.95 0.90
CA PRO A 362 51.98 14.84 0.54
C PRO A 362 52.88 14.19 -0.51
N SER A 363 52.97 14.85 -1.67
CA SER A 363 53.89 14.46 -2.72
C SER A 363 55.31 14.85 -2.33
N ARG A 364 56.16 13.84 -2.21
CA ARG A 364 57.60 13.96 -2.04
C ARG A 364 58.16 14.49 -3.36
N ASN A 365 58.65 15.72 -3.36
CA ASN A 365 59.44 16.29 -4.44
C ASN A 365 60.60 15.33 -4.78
N GLN A 366 60.68 14.91 -6.03
CA GLN A 366 61.82 15.29 -6.86
C GLN A 366 61.51 15.10 -8.35
N ALA A 367 61.77 16.18 -9.07
CA ALA A 367 61.63 16.32 -10.49
C ALA A 367 62.77 15.59 -11.23
N ALA A 368 62.43 14.94 -12.33
CA ALA A 368 63.24 14.91 -13.53
C ALA A 368 62.31 14.64 -14.73
N GLN A 369 62.08 15.70 -15.53
CA GLN A 369 61.75 15.63 -16.95
C GLN A 369 62.83 14.82 -17.73
N PRO A 370 62.66 14.38 -19.00
CA PRO A 370 61.77 14.97 -20.02
C PRO A 370 61.00 13.99 -20.95
N THR A 371 59.97 14.59 -21.56
CA THR A 371 59.55 14.57 -22.98
C THR A 371 59.45 13.26 -23.77
N ARG A 372 58.24 13.10 -24.34
CA ARG A 372 57.80 12.19 -25.40
C ARG A 372 58.71 12.16 -26.63
N GLU A 373 58.88 10.97 -27.19
CA GLU A 373 58.80 10.74 -28.64
C GLU A 373 57.85 9.56 -28.95
N ASN A 374 57.00 9.81 -29.94
CA ASN A 374 56.04 8.90 -30.61
C ASN A 374 56.78 7.85 -31.47
N PRO A 375 56.12 7.00 -32.28
CA PRO A 375 54.83 6.30 -32.13
C PRO A 375 54.96 4.81 -32.54
N GLY A 376 53.88 4.03 -32.39
CA GLY A 376 53.57 3.02 -33.42
C GLY A 376 53.07 1.66 -32.96
N LYS A 377 52.02 1.23 -33.66
CA LYS A 377 51.66 -0.14 -34.03
C LYS A 377 51.04 -1.04 -32.94
N THR A 378 49.71 -1.10 -33.01
CA THR A 378 48.92 -2.35 -32.97
C THR A 378 49.52 -3.45 -33.88
N PRO A 379 49.04 -4.71 -33.85
CA PRO A 379 48.32 -5.48 -32.82
C PRO A 379 48.90 -6.92 -32.68
N LYS A 380 48.39 -7.72 -31.72
CA LYS A 380 47.83 -9.08 -31.95
C LYS A 380 48.02 -10.06 -30.76
N THR A 381 46.95 -10.84 -30.56
CA THR A 381 46.88 -12.26 -30.15
C THR A 381 47.31 -12.68 -28.74
N VAL A 382 46.32 -12.82 -27.83
CA VAL A 382 45.65 -14.09 -27.40
C VAL A 382 46.46 -15.40 -27.58
N PRO A 383 46.27 -16.49 -26.80
CA PRO A 383 45.81 -16.73 -25.41
C PRO A 383 46.94 -17.44 -24.59
N THR A 384 46.81 -17.96 -23.35
CA THR A 384 46.34 -19.33 -23.05
C THR A 384 46.68 -19.72 -21.60
N LYS A 385 45.72 -20.39 -20.93
CA LYS A 385 45.84 -21.45 -19.88
C LYS A 385 46.42 -21.13 -18.49
N GLU A 386 45.56 -21.21 -17.46
CA GLU A 386 45.33 -22.39 -16.58
C GLU A 386 46.50 -22.69 -15.62
N LYS A 387 46.29 -22.43 -14.32
CA LYS A 387 46.16 -23.51 -13.32
C LYS A 387 45.84 -22.99 -11.92
N ALA A 388 45.09 -23.84 -11.22
CA ALA A 388 44.51 -23.70 -9.89
C ALA A 388 45.52 -23.83 -8.73
N ALA A 389 45.19 -23.24 -7.57
CA ALA A 389 45.18 -23.87 -6.24
C ALA A 389 44.78 -22.84 -5.16
N ALA A 390 44.06 -23.30 -4.13
CA ALA A 390 43.36 -22.51 -3.11
C ALA A 390 44.20 -22.25 -1.82
N PRO A 391 43.59 -21.82 -0.67
CA PRO A 391 43.76 -20.54 0.03
C PRO A 391 44.71 -20.61 1.27
N PRO A 392 44.89 -19.53 2.08
CA PRO A 392 43.98 -19.27 3.20
C PRO A 392 43.71 -17.78 3.53
N ARG A 393 42.69 -17.60 4.39
CA ARG A 393 42.10 -16.37 4.96
C ARG A 393 43.10 -15.31 5.45
N ALA A 394 42.71 -14.04 5.27
CA ALA A 394 42.96 -12.98 6.24
C ALA A 394 41.88 -11.89 6.13
N ASP A 395 41.51 -11.35 7.29
CA ASP A 395 40.46 -10.38 7.55
C ASP A 395 40.34 -9.25 6.53
N ARG A 396 39.19 -9.20 5.84
CA ARG A 396 38.75 -8.00 5.14
C ARG A 396 37.65 -7.38 5.97
N LYS A 397 38.00 -6.33 6.74
CA LYS A 397 37.02 -5.40 7.31
C LYS A 397 36.07 -4.99 6.18
N GLN A 398 34.82 -5.45 6.26
CA GLN A 398 33.80 -5.10 5.29
C GLN A 398 33.65 -3.57 5.28
N PRO A 399 33.68 -2.92 4.12
CA PRO A 399 33.18 -1.57 4.03
C PRO A 399 31.70 -1.61 4.42
N VAL A 400 31.27 -0.64 5.23
CA VAL A 400 29.85 -0.43 5.54
C VAL A 400 29.11 -0.37 4.21
N ALA A 401 28.29 -1.40 3.94
CA ALA A 401 27.55 -1.52 2.69
C ALA A 401 26.69 -0.28 2.50
N GLN A 402 26.71 0.31 1.31
CA GLN A 402 25.77 1.38 0.99
C GLN A 402 24.35 0.77 0.92
N PRO A 403 23.31 1.51 1.36
CA PRO A 403 21.94 1.04 1.23
C PRO A 403 21.60 0.71 -0.22
N VAL A 404 21.11 -0.51 -0.44
CA VAL A 404 20.68 -0.97 -1.76
C VAL A 404 19.31 -0.36 -2.04
N LEU A 405 19.25 0.54 -3.03
CA LEU A 405 18.00 1.02 -3.60
C LEU A 405 17.64 0.12 -4.79
N PRO A 406 16.50 -0.60 -4.75
CA PRO A 406 16.10 -1.48 -5.83
C PRO A 406 15.76 -0.71 -7.11
N GLY A 407 16.15 -1.24 -8.27
CA GLY A 407 15.91 -0.68 -9.59
C GLY A 407 15.11 -1.62 -10.50
N LYS A 408 15.02 -1.29 -11.80
CA LYS A 408 14.23 -2.06 -12.77
C LYS A 408 14.58 -3.54 -12.86
N ALA A 409 15.81 -3.93 -12.51
CA ALA A 409 16.24 -5.33 -12.52
C ALA A 409 15.56 -6.13 -11.41
N GLU A 410 15.45 -5.55 -10.21
CA GLU A 410 14.79 -6.15 -9.05
C GLU A 410 13.27 -6.27 -9.26
N GLU A 411 12.64 -5.37 -10.04
CA GLU A 411 11.23 -5.53 -10.45
C GLU A 411 11.03 -6.73 -11.39
N LEU A 412 11.97 -6.96 -12.31
CA LEU A 412 11.94 -8.13 -13.20
C LEU A 412 12.14 -9.43 -12.40
N GLU A 413 13.01 -9.42 -11.40
CA GLU A 413 13.21 -10.57 -10.51
C GLU A 413 12.01 -10.81 -9.57
N ALA A 414 11.37 -9.75 -9.07
CA ALA A 414 10.10 -9.87 -8.33
C ALA A 414 8.97 -10.43 -9.21
N ALA A 415 8.92 -10.01 -10.49
CA ALA A 415 7.98 -10.57 -11.45
C ALA A 415 8.28 -12.05 -11.75
N ALA A 416 9.55 -12.39 -11.96
CA ALA A 416 9.97 -13.78 -12.14
C ALA A 416 9.63 -14.64 -10.91
N PHE A 417 9.82 -14.10 -9.70
CA PHE A 417 9.45 -14.76 -8.45
C PHE A 417 7.98 -15.14 -8.40
N TRP A 418 7.05 -14.21 -8.69
CA TRP A 418 5.62 -14.51 -8.71
C TRP A 418 5.23 -15.48 -9.83
N ASN A 419 5.84 -15.35 -11.01
CA ASN A 419 5.64 -16.28 -12.11
C ASN A 419 6.08 -17.71 -11.73
N TYR A 420 7.23 -17.88 -11.07
CA TYR A 420 7.69 -19.19 -10.61
C TYR A 420 6.81 -19.78 -9.51
N ILE A 421 6.22 -18.94 -8.65
CA ILE A 421 5.21 -19.39 -7.68
C ILE A 421 3.98 -19.91 -8.40
N GLY A 422 3.43 -19.15 -9.35
CA GLY A 422 2.27 -19.56 -10.15
C GLY A 422 2.52 -20.84 -10.94
N ALA A 423 3.73 -21.02 -11.46
CA ALA A 423 4.13 -22.22 -12.20
C ALA A 423 4.58 -23.41 -11.32
N GLY A 424 4.67 -23.24 -9.99
CA GLY A 424 5.12 -24.30 -9.08
C GLY A 424 6.62 -24.65 -9.17
N GLU A 425 7.45 -23.76 -9.70
CA GLU A 425 8.86 -24.04 -10.05
C GLU A 425 9.83 -23.87 -8.88
N ASN A 426 9.78 -24.77 -7.89
CA ASN A 426 10.63 -24.75 -6.68
C ASN A 426 12.13 -24.57 -6.94
N ARG A 427 12.67 -25.21 -7.99
CA ARG A 427 14.11 -25.14 -8.31
C ARG A 427 14.53 -23.75 -8.79
N LYS A 428 13.65 -23.03 -9.51
CA LYS A 428 13.94 -21.68 -9.98
C LYS A 428 13.73 -20.67 -8.85
N LEU A 429 12.70 -20.87 -8.03
CA LEU A 429 12.47 -20.09 -6.80
C LEU A 429 13.69 -20.11 -5.87
N ALA A 430 14.29 -21.27 -5.64
CA ALA A 430 15.46 -21.41 -4.78
C ALA A 430 16.69 -20.59 -5.24
N ARG A 431 16.75 -20.16 -6.50
CA ARG A 431 17.84 -19.31 -7.02
C ARG A 431 17.63 -17.82 -6.74
N LEU A 432 16.39 -17.42 -6.50
CA LEU A 432 16.03 -16.03 -6.21
C LEU A 432 15.98 -15.74 -4.70
N ILE A 433 15.89 -16.79 -3.88
CA ILE A 433 15.68 -16.66 -2.43
C ILE A 433 17.02 -16.81 -1.71
N ALA A 434 17.28 -15.91 -0.76
CA ALA A 434 18.47 -15.97 0.08
C ALA A 434 18.45 -17.27 0.92
N PRO A 435 19.55 -18.04 0.97
CA PRO A 435 19.62 -19.22 1.83
C PRO A 435 19.49 -18.81 3.30
N ASP A 436 18.93 -19.70 4.13
CA ASP A 436 18.73 -19.48 5.57
C ASP A 436 17.94 -18.20 5.92
N SER A 437 17.04 -17.79 5.02
CA SER A 437 16.16 -16.63 5.19
C SER A 437 14.75 -17.04 5.63
N PRO A 438 13.94 -16.12 6.20
CA PRO A 438 12.55 -16.38 6.50
C PRO A 438 11.75 -16.85 5.27
N LEU A 439 12.03 -16.27 4.09
CA LEU A 439 11.38 -16.70 2.86
C LEU A 439 11.81 -18.10 2.41
N ALA A 440 13.08 -18.47 2.62
CA ALA A 440 13.54 -19.85 2.43
C ALA A 440 12.85 -20.81 3.40
N ALA A 441 12.62 -20.38 4.64
CA ALA A 441 11.91 -21.19 5.64
C ALA A 441 10.44 -21.44 5.22
N LEU A 442 9.74 -20.42 4.73
CA LEU A 442 8.38 -20.57 4.17
C LEU A 442 8.36 -21.52 2.96
N THR A 443 9.36 -21.40 2.08
CA THR A 443 9.50 -22.27 0.90
C THR A 443 9.79 -23.71 1.30
N ARG A 444 10.57 -23.92 2.36
CA ARG A 444 10.81 -25.25 2.93
C ARG A 444 9.53 -25.84 3.51
N LEU A 445 8.73 -25.05 4.24
CA LEU A 445 7.46 -25.50 4.83
C LEU A 445 6.40 -25.91 3.80
N TYR A 446 6.20 -25.09 2.75
CA TYR A 446 5.04 -25.20 1.86
C TYR A 446 5.40 -25.28 0.37
N GLY A 447 6.67 -25.50 0.02
CA GLY A 447 7.13 -25.46 -1.37
C GLY A 447 6.89 -24.09 -2.02
N SER A 448 6.47 -24.10 -3.28
CA SER A 448 6.24 -22.88 -4.07
C SER A 448 5.13 -22.03 -3.51
N ALA A 449 4.19 -22.62 -2.77
CA ALA A 449 3.11 -21.90 -2.09
C ALA A 449 3.58 -21.15 -0.84
N GLY A 450 4.84 -21.28 -0.42
CA GLY A 450 5.35 -20.67 0.82
C GLY A 450 5.11 -19.17 0.91
N ALA A 451 5.39 -18.43 -0.15
CA ALA A 451 5.15 -16.99 -0.21
C ALA A 451 3.65 -16.64 -0.14
N LEU A 452 2.79 -17.45 -0.79
CA LEU A 452 1.33 -17.28 -0.74
C LEU A 452 0.80 -17.41 0.68
N ARG A 453 1.30 -18.40 1.44
CA ARG A 453 0.96 -18.55 2.86
C ARG A 453 1.52 -17.41 3.70
N GLY A 454 2.71 -16.93 3.38
CA GLY A 454 3.34 -15.79 4.04
C GLY A 454 2.54 -14.49 3.95
N ILE A 455 1.74 -14.31 2.89
CA ILE A 455 0.87 -13.14 2.71
C ILE A 455 -0.62 -13.39 2.98
N GLY A 456 -0.97 -14.61 3.41
CA GLY A 456 -2.32 -14.94 3.87
C GLY A 456 -3.27 -15.44 2.79
N VAL A 457 -2.78 -15.79 1.59
CA VAL A 457 -3.60 -16.47 0.59
C VAL A 457 -4.02 -17.85 1.15
N PRO A 458 -5.28 -18.27 1.02
CA PRO A 458 -5.73 -19.59 1.46
C PRO A 458 -5.31 -20.75 0.54
N THR A 459 -5.30 -21.97 1.06
CA THR A 459 -4.93 -23.18 0.31
C THR A 459 -5.85 -23.42 -0.88
N GLY A 460 -5.29 -23.82 -2.02
CA GLY A 460 -6.04 -24.06 -3.26
C GLY A 460 -6.04 -22.90 -4.26
N HIS A 461 -5.67 -21.69 -3.83
CA HIS A 461 -5.67 -20.51 -4.70
C HIS A 461 -4.30 -20.23 -5.32
N THR A 462 -4.32 -19.79 -6.58
CA THR A 462 -3.12 -19.51 -7.39
C THR A 462 -3.04 -18.02 -7.79
N PRO A 463 -1.83 -17.46 -7.95
CA PRO A 463 -1.64 -16.14 -8.54
C PRO A 463 -2.29 -16.02 -9.93
N MET A 464 -3.06 -14.96 -10.15
CA MET A 464 -3.60 -14.60 -11.47
C MET A 464 -2.86 -13.40 -12.07
N LYS A 465 -2.65 -12.37 -11.26
CA LYS A 465 -1.98 -11.12 -11.65
C LYS A 465 -1.25 -10.54 -10.45
N PHE A 466 -0.23 -9.72 -10.68
CA PHE A 466 0.43 -8.96 -9.64
C PHE A 466 0.88 -7.59 -10.15
N THR A 467 1.12 -6.66 -9.22
CA THR A 467 1.83 -5.40 -9.46
C THR A 467 3.18 -5.43 -8.76
N CYS A 468 4.20 -4.76 -9.31
CA CYS A 468 5.50 -4.61 -8.64
C CYS A 468 5.89 -3.13 -8.67
N GLN A 469 6.29 -2.58 -7.53
CA GLN A 469 6.83 -1.23 -7.41
C GLN A 469 7.97 -1.21 -6.39
N ASN A 470 9.11 -0.66 -6.80
CA ASN A 470 10.25 -0.47 -5.93
C ASN A 470 10.08 0.71 -4.97
N TYR A 471 10.79 0.66 -3.84
CA TYR A 471 10.95 1.80 -2.95
C TYR A 471 12.30 2.49 -3.15
N ASP A 472 12.25 3.81 -3.25
CA ASP A 472 13.43 4.69 -3.35
C ASP A 472 14.13 4.93 -1.99
N HIS A 473 13.68 4.25 -0.93
CA HIS A 473 14.24 4.39 0.42
C HIS A 473 14.54 3.04 1.05
N PRO A 474 15.73 2.87 1.68
CA PRO A 474 16.10 1.62 2.30
C PRO A 474 15.17 1.27 3.46
N VAL A 475 14.82 -0.01 3.53
CA VAL A 475 14.16 -0.65 4.66
C VAL A 475 15.18 -0.86 5.79
N SER A 476 14.72 -1.00 7.04
CA SER A 476 15.57 -1.21 8.23
C SER A 476 16.69 -2.21 7.96
N GLY A 477 17.92 -1.86 8.36
CA GLY A 477 19.12 -2.64 8.05
C GLY A 477 19.68 -2.42 6.65
N GLN A 478 19.36 -1.30 5.99
CA GLN A 478 19.89 -0.90 4.67
C GLN A 478 19.48 -1.82 3.51
N ARG A 479 18.31 -2.46 3.64
CA ARG A 479 17.80 -3.42 2.66
C ARG A 479 16.90 -2.76 1.62
N GLY A 480 16.93 -3.25 0.39
CA GLY A 480 15.96 -2.86 -0.64
C GLY A 480 14.59 -3.48 -0.37
N GLY A 481 13.52 -2.87 -0.91
CA GLY A 481 12.17 -3.44 -0.87
C GLY A 481 11.41 -3.27 -2.18
N THR A 482 10.64 -4.29 -2.56
CA THR A 482 9.68 -4.23 -3.67
C THR A 482 8.30 -4.59 -3.13
N ALA A 483 7.33 -3.70 -3.27
CA ALA A 483 5.95 -3.95 -2.86
C ALA A 483 5.02 -4.11 -4.06
N GLY A 484 3.83 -4.63 -3.76
CA GLY A 484 2.81 -4.81 -4.77
C GLY A 484 1.54 -5.41 -4.19
N THR A 485 0.63 -5.74 -5.10
CA THR A 485 -0.60 -6.45 -4.78
C THR A 485 -0.65 -7.71 -5.64
N LEU A 486 -0.85 -8.86 -4.99
CA LEU A 486 -1.13 -10.12 -5.65
C LEU A 486 -2.65 -10.28 -5.78
N TYR A 487 -3.12 -10.60 -6.98
CA TYR A 487 -4.51 -10.87 -7.29
C TYR A 487 -4.68 -12.38 -7.48
N THR A 488 -5.65 -12.94 -6.78
CA THR A 488 -6.08 -14.34 -6.88
C THR A 488 -7.58 -14.36 -7.13
N ASP A 489 -8.11 -15.53 -7.48
CA ASP A 489 -9.54 -15.82 -7.53
C ASP A 489 -10.26 -15.58 -6.19
N HIS A 490 -9.54 -15.65 -5.07
CA HIS A 490 -10.08 -15.38 -3.73
C HIS A 490 -10.01 -13.89 -3.32
N GLY A 491 -9.34 -13.04 -4.10
CA GLY A 491 -9.20 -11.62 -3.80
C GLY A 491 -7.78 -11.10 -3.85
N THR A 492 -7.55 -9.97 -3.20
CA THR A 492 -6.32 -9.18 -3.31
C THR A 492 -5.49 -9.22 -2.04
N PHE A 493 -4.20 -9.47 -2.21
CA PHE A 493 -3.25 -9.66 -1.11
C PHE A 493 -2.06 -8.71 -1.29
N PRO A 494 -1.94 -7.65 -0.47
CA PRO A 494 -0.79 -6.77 -0.53
C PRO A 494 0.46 -7.49 -0.05
N TYR A 495 1.61 -7.18 -0.65
CA TYR A 495 2.88 -7.77 -0.26
C TYR A 495 4.03 -6.78 -0.28
N LEU A 496 5.06 -7.09 0.51
CA LEU A 496 6.37 -6.44 0.49
C LEU A 496 7.44 -7.54 0.51
N LEU A 497 8.30 -7.52 -0.49
CA LEU A 497 9.51 -8.34 -0.59
C LEU A 497 10.72 -7.54 -0.10
N LEU A 498 11.54 -8.12 0.77
CA LEU A 498 12.81 -7.56 1.21
C LEU A 498 13.99 -8.25 0.52
N TRP A 499 14.94 -7.43 0.10
CA TRP A 499 16.15 -7.87 -0.59
C TRP A 499 17.37 -7.88 0.34
N SER A 500 18.18 -8.92 0.21
CA SER A 500 19.51 -8.97 0.81
C SER A 500 20.47 -8.00 0.10
N PRO A 501 21.62 -7.67 0.72
CA PRO A 501 22.69 -6.95 0.04
C PRO A 501 23.19 -7.64 -1.24
N ASP A 502 23.06 -8.98 -1.30
CA ASP A 502 23.44 -9.81 -2.46
C ASP A 502 22.31 -9.94 -3.50
N ARG A 503 21.25 -9.11 -3.40
CA ARG A 503 20.08 -9.08 -4.28
C ARG A 503 19.30 -10.40 -4.33
N LEU A 504 19.26 -11.10 -3.20
CA LEU A 504 18.39 -12.27 -3.04
C LEU A 504 17.20 -11.90 -2.15
N LEU A 505 16.05 -12.54 -2.38
CA LEU A 505 14.84 -12.31 -1.59
C LEU A 505 14.98 -12.96 -0.20
N GLU A 506 14.90 -12.16 0.86
CA GLU A 506 15.06 -12.65 2.25
C GLU A 506 13.72 -12.88 2.95
N GLU A 507 12.78 -11.96 2.79
CA GLU A 507 11.57 -11.93 3.60
C GLU A 507 10.39 -11.38 2.82
N ILE A 508 9.19 -11.84 3.16
CA ILE A 508 7.93 -11.37 2.61
C ILE A 508 6.98 -10.98 3.73
N PHE A 509 6.22 -9.90 3.51
CA PHE A 509 5.21 -9.42 4.45
C PHE A 509 3.84 -9.27 3.78
N PRO A 510 2.73 -9.44 4.54
CA PRO A 510 1.36 -9.28 4.07
C PRO A 510 0.91 -7.80 3.95
N TYR A 511 1.80 -6.90 3.51
CA TYR A 511 1.48 -5.49 3.32
C TYR A 511 2.39 -4.82 2.31
N ALA A 512 1.89 -3.77 1.68
CA ALA A 512 2.58 -2.99 0.65
C ALA A 512 3.00 -1.59 1.16
N ALA A 513 3.25 -1.43 2.46
CA ALA A 513 3.65 -0.16 3.07
C ALA A 513 5.15 -0.15 3.48
N PRO A 514 5.84 1.00 3.39
CA PRO A 514 7.24 1.13 3.81
C PRO A 514 7.47 0.73 5.27
N TRP A 515 8.59 0.05 5.55
CA TRP A 515 8.91 -0.44 6.90
C TRP A 515 9.09 0.66 7.97
N HIS A 516 9.47 1.88 7.60
CA HIS A 516 9.54 3.01 8.54
C HIS A 516 8.14 3.52 8.97
N LEU A 517 7.09 3.18 8.21
CA LEU A 517 5.68 3.25 8.62
C LEU A 517 5.20 1.92 9.25
N GLY A 518 6.07 0.91 9.26
CA GLY A 518 5.79 -0.50 9.48
C GLY A 518 5.58 -0.93 10.92
N MET A 519 5.92 -0.13 11.94
CA MET A 519 5.45 -0.43 13.30
C MET A 519 3.93 -0.25 13.41
N ALA A 520 3.38 0.77 12.74
CA ALA A 520 1.95 1.00 12.71
C ALA A 520 1.20 0.04 11.76
N ALA A 521 1.82 -0.39 10.65
CA ALA A 521 1.27 -1.42 9.77
C ALA A 521 1.34 -2.84 10.40
N ARG A 522 2.45 -3.18 11.10
CA ARG A 522 2.59 -4.43 11.88
C ARG A 522 1.58 -4.56 13.01
N MET A 523 1.16 -3.44 13.61
CA MET A 523 0.16 -3.43 14.70
C MET A 523 -1.30 -3.49 14.20
N ARG A 524 -1.57 -3.38 12.89
CA ARG A 524 -2.94 -3.28 12.34
C ARG A 524 -3.37 -4.44 11.46
N LEU A 525 -2.45 -5.30 11.02
CA LEU A 525 -2.80 -6.51 10.28
C LEU A 525 -2.95 -7.66 11.27
N LYS A 526 -4.08 -8.37 11.19
CA LYS A 526 -4.25 -9.63 11.92
C LYS A 526 -3.08 -10.53 11.50
N PRO A 527 -2.21 -10.95 12.43
CA PRO A 527 -1.17 -11.90 12.11
C PRO A 527 -1.80 -13.14 11.50
N ILE A 528 -1.13 -13.77 10.54
CA ILE A 528 -1.60 -15.04 9.99
C ILE A 528 -1.34 -16.10 11.08
N THR A 529 -2.31 -16.23 11.99
CA THR A 529 -2.22 -17.06 13.19
C THR A 529 -2.60 -18.51 12.94
N HIS A 530 -3.12 -18.82 11.76
CA HIS A 530 -3.51 -20.15 11.34
C HIS A 530 -2.67 -20.54 10.12
N ALA A 531 -1.66 -21.36 10.36
CA ALA A 531 -0.82 -21.92 9.30
C ALA A 531 -1.42 -23.25 8.81
N PRO A 532 -1.44 -23.53 7.49
CA PRO A 532 -1.77 -24.86 7.01
C PRO A 532 -0.72 -25.88 7.46
N PRO A 533 -1.03 -27.19 7.40
CA PRO A 533 -0.05 -28.23 7.71
C PRO A 533 1.21 -28.11 6.83
N ALA A 534 2.38 -28.31 7.43
CA ALA A 534 3.63 -28.36 6.69
C ALA A 534 3.66 -29.56 5.72
N HIS A 535 4.31 -29.41 4.57
CA HIS A 535 4.40 -30.46 3.55
C HIS A 535 5.32 -31.63 3.95
N HIS A 536 6.12 -31.46 5.01
CA HIS A 536 7.07 -32.46 5.47
C HIS A 536 7.06 -32.57 7.00
N LYS A 537 7.54 -33.70 7.51
CA LYS A 537 7.65 -33.96 8.94
C LYS A 537 8.69 -33.01 9.56
N LEU A 538 8.25 -32.22 10.53
CA LEU A 538 9.11 -31.31 11.29
C LEU A 538 9.74 -32.03 12.48
N ASP A 539 10.96 -31.63 12.83
CA ASP A 539 11.54 -32.00 14.13
C ASP A 539 10.75 -31.35 15.28
N THR A 540 10.94 -31.85 16.50
CA THR A 540 10.15 -31.41 17.66
C THR A 540 10.30 -29.91 17.95
N VAL A 541 11.48 -29.31 17.75
CA VAL A 541 11.68 -27.88 17.97
C VAL A 541 10.97 -27.08 16.88
N ALA A 542 11.15 -27.45 15.61
CA ALA A 542 10.48 -26.80 14.48
C ALA A 542 8.94 -26.90 14.59
N GLY A 543 8.41 -28.05 15.03
CA GLY A 543 6.98 -28.23 15.29
C GLY A 543 6.46 -27.32 16.41
N LEU A 544 7.20 -27.21 17.53
CA LEU A 544 6.86 -26.30 18.63
C LEU A 544 6.90 -24.83 18.19
N LEU A 545 7.90 -24.43 17.40
CA LEU A 545 7.99 -23.09 16.86
C LEU A 545 6.81 -22.82 15.91
N LEU A 546 6.50 -23.72 14.98
CA LEU A 546 5.39 -23.56 14.05
C LEU A 546 4.05 -23.41 14.78
N ASP A 547 3.76 -24.27 15.75
CA ASP A 547 2.51 -24.20 16.52
C ASP A 547 2.43 -22.91 17.37
N ARG A 548 3.40 -22.71 18.26
CA ARG A 548 3.32 -21.69 19.31
C ARG A 548 3.61 -20.28 18.83
N THR A 549 4.56 -20.11 17.92
CA THR A 549 4.89 -18.77 17.42
C THR A 549 3.91 -18.29 16.37
N THR A 550 3.30 -19.19 15.58
CA THR A 550 2.25 -18.78 14.61
C THR A 550 1.03 -18.25 15.36
N ALA A 551 0.54 -19.00 16.35
CA ALA A 551 -0.62 -18.59 17.13
C ALA A 551 -0.45 -17.24 17.84
N ARG A 552 0.78 -16.92 18.29
CA ARG A 552 1.07 -15.72 19.08
C ARG A 552 1.52 -14.52 18.26
N HIS A 553 2.28 -14.75 17.19
CA HIS A 553 3.03 -13.72 16.48
C HIS A 553 2.85 -13.77 14.96
N GLY A 554 2.16 -14.80 14.45
CA GLY A 554 1.89 -15.00 13.04
C GLY A 554 2.98 -15.75 12.29
N LEU A 555 2.63 -16.20 11.09
CA LEU A 555 3.47 -17.06 10.26
C LEU A 555 4.78 -16.38 9.79
N THR A 556 4.79 -15.07 9.55
CA THR A 556 6.02 -14.34 9.15
C THR A 556 7.04 -14.29 10.29
N PHE A 557 6.59 -14.08 11.53
CA PHE A 557 7.46 -14.17 12.71
C PHE A 557 7.97 -15.60 12.93
N THR A 558 7.09 -16.59 12.74
CA THR A 558 7.43 -18.00 12.80
C THR A 558 8.52 -18.38 11.80
N ALA A 559 8.44 -17.84 10.58
CA ALA A 559 9.44 -18.06 9.55
C ALA A 559 10.84 -17.58 9.97
N ARG A 560 10.94 -16.48 10.72
CA ARG A 560 12.21 -16.03 11.32
C ARG A 560 12.73 -17.03 12.35
N CYS A 561 11.87 -17.52 13.24
CA CYS A 561 12.26 -18.51 14.24
C CYS A 561 12.76 -19.81 13.60
N LEU A 562 12.10 -20.27 12.54
CA LEU A 562 12.48 -21.47 11.80
C LEU A 562 13.77 -21.27 11.00
N ALA A 563 13.94 -20.11 10.36
CA ALA A 563 15.18 -19.75 9.69
C ALA A 563 16.37 -19.75 10.68
N ALA A 564 16.17 -19.21 11.88
CA ALA A 564 17.15 -19.24 12.95
C ALA A 564 17.52 -20.66 13.38
N TRP A 565 16.49 -21.49 13.63
CA TRP A 565 16.68 -22.87 14.05
C TRP A 565 17.41 -23.72 13.00
N TRP A 566 16.99 -23.65 11.74
CA TRP A 566 17.56 -24.47 10.67
C TRP A 566 18.96 -24.06 10.22
N ARG A 567 19.38 -22.85 10.56
CA ARG A 567 20.72 -22.33 10.31
C ARG A 567 21.77 -22.87 11.30
N LEU A 568 21.34 -23.45 12.42
CA LEU A 568 22.27 -23.94 13.42
C LEU A 568 23.12 -25.09 12.86
N PRO A 569 24.46 -25.03 13.00
CA PRO A 569 25.35 -26.02 12.39
C PRO A 569 25.27 -27.38 13.10
N SER A 570 24.97 -27.41 14.40
CA SER A 570 24.91 -28.63 15.24
C SER A 570 23.72 -28.58 16.21
N PRO A 571 22.48 -28.72 15.73
CA PRO A 571 21.28 -28.67 16.58
C PRO A 571 21.22 -29.86 17.57
N GLU A 572 21.82 -31.00 17.23
CA GLU A 572 21.87 -32.20 18.08
C GLU A 572 22.62 -31.94 19.40
N ASP A 573 23.76 -31.23 19.35
CA ASP A 573 24.53 -30.86 20.54
C ASP A 573 23.72 -30.01 21.53
N LEU A 574 22.80 -29.18 21.02
CA LEU A 574 21.91 -28.39 21.87
C LEU A 574 20.82 -29.27 22.49
N LEU A 575 20.30 -30.23 21.73
CA LEU A 575 19.26 -31.16 22.19
C LEU A 575 19.78 -32.15 23.25
N THR A 576 21.07 -32.44 23.29
CA THR A 576 21.68 -33.21 24.40
C THR A 576 21.74 -32.43 25.72
N ARG A 577 21.70 -31.09 25.67
CA ARG A 577 21.90 -30.21 26.83
C ARG A 577 20.63 -29.54 27.31
N PHE A 578 19.67 -29.33 26.41
CA PHE A 578 18.43 -28.61 26.68
C PHE A 578 17.26 -29.34 26.02
N SER A 579 16.10 -29.33 26.68
CA SER A 579 14.90 -29.91 26.10
C SER A 579 14.44 -29.12 24.86
N PRO A 580 13.71 -29.75 23.91
CA PRO A 580 13.17 -29.06 22.74
C PRO A 580 12.35 -27.81 23.07
N ARG A 581 11.61 -27.82 24.18
CA ARG A 581 10.82 -26.68 24.67
C ARG A 581 11.69 -25.51 25.13
N VAL A 582 12.79 -25.80 25.83
CA VAL A 582 13.75 -24.77 26.26
C VAL A 582 14.42 -24.12 25.05
N ILE A 583 14.79 -24.91 24.04
CA ILE A 583 15.37 -24.38 22.80
C ILE A 583 14.37 -23.51 22.05
N ALA A 584 13.14 -24.00 21.84
CA ALA A 584 12.09 -23.25 21.15
C ALA A 584 11.77 -21.91 21.84
N ALA A 585 11.63 -21.92 23.18
CA ALA A 585 11.45 -20.72 23.99
C ALA A 585 12.62 -19.73 23.85
N THR A 586 13.84 -20.26 23.81
CA THR A 586 15.05 -19.44 23.67
C THR A 586 15.13 -18.78 22.30
N VAL A 587 14.79 -19.51 21.24
CA VAL A 587 14.73 -18.98 19.86
C VAL A 587 13.64 -17.89 19.78
N ASP A 588 12.39 -18.17 20.19
CA ASP A 588 11.30 -17.18 20.21
C ASP A 588 11.75 -15.87 20.89
N ARG A 589 12.29 -15.98 22.09
CA ARG A 589 12.75 -14.83 22.86
C ARG A 589 13.88 -14.06 22.18
N ALA A 590 14.88 -14.76 21.65
CA ALA A 590 16.03 -14.14 21.00
C ALA A 590 15.60 -13.37 19.74
N ILE A 591 14.69 -13.95 18.95
CA ILE A 591 14.14 -13.32 17.76
C ILE A 591 13.30 -12.10 18.14
N ARG A 592 12.40 -12.22 19.12
CA ARG A 592 11.59 -11.09 19.62
C ARG A 592 12.45 -9.90 20.06
N TYR A 593 13.57 -10.18 20.74
CA TYR A 593 14.52 -9.17 21.20
C TYR A 593 15.14 -8.43 20.01
N TRP A 594 15.71 -9.15 19.04
CA TRP A 594 16.41 -8.54 17.91
C TRP A 594 15.48 -7.99 16.82
N SER A 595 14.23 -8.45 16.75
CA SER A 595 13.21 -7.95 15.83
C SER A 595 12.42 -6.75 16.38
N GLY A 596 12.70 -6.32 17.62
CA GLY A 596 11.97 -5.25 18.30
C GLY A 596 10.50 -5.57 18.56
N THR A 597 10.15 -6.85 18.72
CA THR A 597 8.77 -7.33 18.82
C THR A 597 8.37 -7.61 20.28
N GLY A 598 7.88 -6.57 20.97
CA GLY A 598 7.32 -6.63 22.33
C GLY A 598 8.34 -6.90 23.45
N ASN A 599 7.85 -7.08 24.68
CA ASN A 599 8.68 -7.36 25.86
C ASN A 599 9.28 -8.78 25.79
N ALA A 600 10.53 -8.91 25.34
CA ALA A 600 11.24 -10.19 25.21
C ALA A 600 11.82 -10.71 26.54
N THR A 601 10.96 -10.85 27.56
CA THR A 601 11.37 -11.32 28.89
C THR A 601 11.54 -12.85 28.92
N TYR A 602 12.41 -13.32 29.81
CA TYR A 602 12.63 -14.77 30.00
C TYR A 602 11.39 -15.49 30.56
N PRO A 603 10.67 -14.95 31.58
CA PRO A 603 9.45 -15.57 32.09
C PRO A 603 8.39 -15.76 30.98
N ASP A 604 8.17 -14.75 30.14
CA ASP A 604 7.13 -14.81 29.11
C ASP A 604 7.39 -15.92 28.08
N ALA A 605 8.66 -16.12 27.70
CA ALA A 605 9.05 -17.16 26.76
C ALA A 605 8.98 -18.56 27.40
N ALA A 606 9.41 -18.69 28.66
CA ALA A 606 9.33 -19.93 29.41
C ALA A 606 7.88 -20.42 29.56
N VAL A 607 6.96 -19.51 29.92
CA VAL A 607 5.52 -19.81 30.03
C VAL A 607 4.93 -20.25 28.69
N ALA A 608 5.24 -19.54 27.61
CA ALA A 608 4.64 -19.80 26.30
C ALA A 608 4.94 -21.20 25.74
N PHE A 609 6.09 -21.75 26.09
CA PHE A 609 6.55 -23.06 25.63
C PHE A 609 6.52 -24.12 26.74
N ASN A 610 6.00 -23.79 27.93
CA ASN A 610 6.02 -24.65 29.10
C ASN A 610 7.43 -25.23 29.38
N ALA A 611 8.39 -24.31 29.50
CA ALA A 611 9.80 -24.58 29.71
C ALA A 611 10.29 -23.97 31.04
N ASP A 612 11.37 -24.49 31.60
CA ASP A 612 12.00 -23.93 32.80
C ASP A 612 12.75 -22.63 32.47
N GLU A 613 12.44 -21.54 33.18
CA GLU A 613 13.03 -20.22 32.93
C GLU A 613 14.56 -20.22 33.14
N SER A 614 15.03 -20.93 34.17
CA SER A 614 16.47 -20.98 34.48
C SER A 614 17.26 -21.66 33.36
N ALA A 615 16.66 -22.70 32.74
CA ALA A 615 17.20 -23.38 31.58
C ALA A 615 17.16 -22.51 30.32
N VAL A 616 16.10 -21.73 30.09
CA VAL A 616 16.02 -20.75 28.98
C VAL A 616 17.12 -19.68 29.09
N ARG A 617 17.40 -19.20 30.31
CA ARG A 617 18.50 -18.25 30.56
C ARG A 617 19.87 -18.87 30.24
N LYS A 618 20.11 -20.11 30.66
CA LYS A 618 21.36 -20.84 30.36
C LYS A 618 21.52 -21.11 28.85
N ALA A 619 20.44 -21.54 28.18
CA ALA A 619 20.44 -21.81 26.75
C ALA A 619 20.68 -20.54 25.90
N THR A 620 20.19 -19.38 26.36
CA THR A 620 20.37 -18.10 25.66
C THR A 620 21.84 -17.77 25.41
N ALA A 621 22.71 -17.94 26.41
CA ALA A 621 24.13 -17.65 26.26
C ALA A 621 24.81 -18.52 25.18
N VAL A 622 24.38 -19.78 25.07
CA VAL A 622 24.90 -20.73 24.08
C VAL A 622 24.36 -20.40 22.68
N LEU A 623 23.04 -20.20 22.57
CA LEU A 623 22.36 -19.92 21.30
C LEU A 623 22.77 -18.57 20.70
N GLN A 624 22.98 -17.53 21.52
CA GLN A 624 23.43 -16.23 21.03
C GLN A 624 24.79 -16.30 20.33
N LYS A 625 25.72 -17.11 20.86
CA LYS A 625 27.04 -17.33 20.26
C LYS A 625 26.96 -18.06 18.91
N GLN A 626 26.02 -18.99 18.77
CA GLN A 626 25.84 -19.77 17.54
C GLN A 626 25.04 -19.02 16.47
N LEU A 627 23.93 -18.39 16.86
CA LEU A 627 23.04 -17.67 15.95
C LEU A 627 23.62 -16.32 15.49
N ARG A 628 24.49 -15.67 16.28
CA ARG A 628 25.09 -14.37 15.90
C ARG A 628 24.02 -13.36 15.43
N LEU A 629 22.92 -13.29 16.17
CA LEU A 629 21.82 -12.37 15.87
C LEU A 629 22.24 -10.94 16.17
N ASP A 630 21.80 -10.02 15.33
CA ASP A 630 21.94 -8.59 15.53
C ASP A 630 20.75 -7.82 14.92
N SER A 631 20.81 -6.49 14.92
CA SER A 631 19.74 -5.64 14.37
C SER A 631 19.57 -5.76 12.85
N THR A 632 20.58 -6.21 12.11
CA THR A 632 20.56 -6.37 10.65
C THR A 632 20.41 -7.82 10.22
N ARG A 633 20.55 -8.79 11.13
CA ARG A 633 20.27 -10.22 10.97
C ARG A 633 19.54 -10.72 12.21
N ASN A 634 18.24 -10.43 12.25
CA ASN A 634 17.36 -10.73 13.38
C ASN A 634 16.63 -12.09 13.24
N TRP A 635 17.22 -13.02 12.49
CA TRP A 635 16.90 -14.45 12.42
C TRP A 635 18.17 -15.27 12.25
#